data_AF-A0A380SWW2-F1
#
_entry.id   AF-A0A380SWW2-F1
#
_cell.length_a   1.000
_cell.length_b   1.000
_cell.length_c   1.000
_cell.angle_alpha   90.00
_cell.angle_beta   90.00
_cell.angle_gamma   90.00
#
_symmetry.space_group_name_H-M   'P 1'
#
loop_
_entity.id
_entity.type
_entity.pdbx_description
1 polymer ?
#
loop_
_entity_poly.entity_id
_entity_poly.type
_entity_poly.pdbx_seq_one_letter_code
_entity_poly.pdbx_strand_id
1 'polypeptide(L)'
;MIWSIAARPSTYKKHGKKNLIAQVRRKIEYAKTQVRAKVEHPFRVIKCQFGYTKVRFRGLMKNTAHQTTLFVLSNLWMIRKRLLVAGEVRL
;
A
#
# COMPACT_ATOMS: atom_id res chain seq x y z
N MET A 1 -5.13 17.93 -15.37
CA MET A 1 -4.07 17.04 -15.92
C MET A 1 -3.90 15.90 -14.92
N ILE A 2 -4.20 14.64 -15.27
CA ILE A 2 -4.03 13.51 -14.32
C ILE A 2 -2.55 13.11 -14.32
N TRP A 3 -1.86 13.40 -13.22
CA TRP A 3 -0.45 13.03 -13.03
C TRP A 3 -0.33 11.50 -13.03
N SER A 4 0.42 10.95 -13.99
CA SER A 4 0.61 9.50 -14.13
C SER A 4 2.02 9.16 -13.64
N ILE A 5 2.12 8.55 -12.45
CA ILE A 5 3.39 8.39 -11.72
C ILE A 5 4.20 7.17 -12.20
N ALA A 6 3.54 6.05 -12.54
CA ALA A 6 4.26 4.80 -12.86
C ALA A 6 4.48 4.59 -14.37
N ALA A 7 3.77 5.33 -15.23
CA ALA A 7 3.92 5.20 -16.68
C ALA A 7 5.05 6.08 -17.22
N ARG A 8 5.91 5.49 -18.08
CA ARG A 8 7.01 6.21 -18.73
C ARG A 8 6.46 7.34 -19.62
N PRO A 9 6.91 8.60 -19.48
CA PRO A 9 6.36 9.74 -20.23
C PRO A 9 6.37 9.57 -21.76
N SER A 10 7.36 8.87 -22.31
CA SER A 10 7.48 8.61 -23.76
C SER A 10 6.38 7.70 -24.33
N THR A 11 5.73 6.88 -23.51
CA THR A 11 4.64 6.01 -23.96
C THR A 11 3.37 6.79 -24.29
N TYR A 12 3.16 7.97 -23.68
CA TYR A 12 2.05 8.85 -23.99
C TYR A 12 2.25 9.65 -25.27
N LYS A 13 3.49 9.83 -25.74
CA LYS A 13 3.77 10.55 -27.00
C LYS A 13 3.26 9.79 -28.24
N LYS A 14 3.10 8.46 -28.15
CA LYS A 14 2.71 7.59 -29.27
C LYS A 14 1.19 7.55 -29.54
N HIS A 15 0.36 8.07 -28.65
CA HIS A 15 -1.09 7.96 -28.76
C HIS A 15 -1.76 9.32 -28.58
N GLY A 16 -2.62 9.69 -29.53
CA GLY A 16 -3.42 10.92 -29.45
C GLY A 16 -4.38 10.91 -28.26
N LYS A 17 -4.76 12.09 -27.76
CA LYS A 17 -5.65 12.25 -26.58
C LYS A 17 -7.00 11.52 -26.70
N LYS A 18 -7.44 11.22 -27.94
CA LYS A 18 -8.71 10.54 -28.26
C LYS A 18 -8.58 9.01 -28.39
N ASN A 19 -7.39 8.44 -28.27
CA ASN A 19 -7.20 7.00 -28.44
C ASN A 19 -7.74 6.22 -27.22
N LEU A 20 -8.65 5.28 -27.44
CA LEU A 20 -9.22 4.42 -26.39
C LEU A 20 -8.15 3.68 -25.57
N ILE A 21 -7.11 3.15 -26.24
CA ILE A 21 -6.00 2.44 -25.59
C ILE A 21 -5.29 3.32 -24.54
N ALA A 22 -5.10 4.61 -24.86
CA ALA A 22 -4.46 5.54 -23.94
C ALA A 22 -5.34 5.86 -22.73
N GLN A 23 -6.66 5.93 -22.90
CA GLN A 23 -7.61 6.15 -21.81
C GLN A 23 -7.67 4.94 -20.87
N VAL A 24 -7.72 3.72 -21.42
CA VAL A 24 -7.72 2.48 -20.63
C VAL A 24 -6.44 2.38 -19.79
N ARG A 25 -5.26 2.63 -20.39
CA ARG A 25 -3.99 2.65 -19.65
C ARG A 25 -3.97 3.67 -18.50
N ARG A 26 -4.54 4.85 -18.70
CA ARG A 26 -4.66 5.86 -17.63
C ARG A 26 -5.54 5.38 -16.47
N LYS A 27 -6.67 4.72 -16.76
CA LYS A 27 -7.53 4.16 -15.72
C LYS A 27 -6.80 3.08 -14.91
N ILE A 28 -6.02 2.22 -15.55
CA ILE A 28 -5.20 1.19 -14.88
C ILE A 28 -4.15 1.83 -13.97
N GLU A 29 -3.42 2.82 -14.47
CA GLU A 29 -2.42 3.54 -13.68
C GLU A 29 -3.02 4.28 -12.48
N TYR A 30 -4.19 4.89 -12.67
CA TYR A 30 -4.94 5.50 -11.59
C TYR A 30 -5.33 4.47 -10.53
N ALA A 31 -5.89 3.33 -10.92
CA ALA A 31 -6.23 2.26 -9.97
C ALA A 31 -4.99 1.76 -9.21
N LYS A 32 -3.87 1.54 -9.91
CA LYS A 32 -2.60 1.10 -9.31
C LYS A 32 -2.06 2.10 -8.29
N THR A 33 -2.09 3.39 -8.62
CA THR A 33 -1.63 4.46 -7.71
C THR A 33 -2.54 4.62 -6.50
N GLN A 34 -3.86 4.51 -6.67
CA GLN A 34 -4.80 4.50 -5.54
C GLN A 34 -4.55 3.32 -4.60
N VAL A 35 -4.31 2.12 -5.12
CA VAL A 35 -3.97 0.94 -4.30
C VAL A 35 -2.65 1.19 -3.57
N ARG A 36 -1.62 1.73 -4.24
CA ARG A 36 -0.33 2.07 -3.62
C ARG A 36 -0.48 3.03 -2.43
N ALA A 37 -1.21 4.11 -2.62
CA ALA A 37 -1.46 5.10 -1.56
C ALA A 37 -2.13 4.46 -0.32
N LYS A 38 -3.04 3.49 -0.52
CA LYS A 38 -3.66 2.77 0.59
C LYS A 38 -2.69 1.84 1.32
N VAL A 39 -1.85 1.09 0.59
CA VAL A 39 -0.93 0.13 1.21
C VAL A 39 0.31 0.79 1.82
N GLU A 40 0.70 1.99 1.38
CA GLU A 40 1.81 2.74 1.97
C GLU A 40 1.64 2.96 3.48
N HIS A 41 0.40 3.15 3.94
CA HIS A 41 0.12 3.36 5.36
C HIS A 41 0.49 2.15 6.25
N PRO A 42 -0.02 0.92 6.03
CA PRO A 42 0.41 -0.24 6.81
C PRO A 42 1.90 -0.55 6.64
N PHE A 43 2.48 -0.34 5.45
CA PHE A 43 3.94 -0.50 5.27
C PHE A 43 4.75 0.49 6.11
N ARG A 44 4.30 1.74 6.25
CA ARG A 44 4.92 2.70 7.16
C ARG A 44 4.84 2.23 8.60
N VAL A 45 3.68 1.70 9.02
CA VAL A 45 3.50 1.16 10.37
C VAL A 45 4.48 0.02 10.65
N ILE A 46 4.54 -0.95 9.75
CA ILE A 46 5.44 -2.10 9.86
C ILE A 46 6.92 -1.68 9.90
N LYS A 47 7.33 -0.74 9.05
CA LYS A 47 8.73 -0.31 8.97
C LYS A 47 9.15 0.61 10.11
N CYS A 48 8.31 1.55 10.50
CA CYS A 48 8.66 2.59 11.48
C CYS A 48 8.29 2.20 12.91
N GLN A 49 7.09 1.67 13.16
CA GLN A 49 6.65 1.33 14.52
C GLN A 49 7.16 -0.06 14.95
N PHE A 50 7.09 -1.04 14.05
CA PHE A 50 7.56 -2.40 14.35
C PHE A 50 9.03 -2.65 13.96
N GLY A 51 9.71 -1.65 13.37
CA GLY A 51 11.15 -1.73 13.07
C GLY A 51 11.54 -2.75 12.00
N TYR A 52 10.59 -3.25 11.21
CA TYR A 52 10.85 -4.26 10.18
C TYR A 52 11.52 -3.65 8.94
N THR A 53 12.82 -3.39 9.05
CA THR A 53 13.63 -2.71 8.02
C THR A 53 14.46 -3.68 7.17
N LYS A 54 14.85 -4.83 7.73
CA LYS A 54 15.66 -5.85 7.05
C LYS A 54 15.00 -7.22 7.14
N VAL A 55 14.95 -7.91 6.01
CA VAL A 55 14.53 -9.32 5.93
C VAL A 55 15.75 -10.23 6.06
N ARG A 56 15.57 -11.42 6.63
CA ARG A 56 16.63 -12.44 6.69
C ARG A 56 16.54 -13.31 5.44
N PHE A 57 17.66 -13.67 4.81
CA PHE A 57 17.64 -14.55 3.63
C PHE A 57 17.35 -16.02 3.98
N ARG A 58 17.72 -16.46 5.17
CA ARG A 58 17.49 -17.84 5.64
C ARG A 58 16.15 -17.97 6.36
N GLY A 59 15.52 -19.13 6.24
CA GLY A 59 14.29 -19.46 6.95
C GLY A 59 13.04 -18.77 6.38
N LEU A 60 12.78 -18.96 5.08
CA LEU A 60 11.67 -18.32 4.36
C LEU A 60 10.32 -18.51 5.06
N MET A 61 10.01 -19.73 5.52
CA MET A 61 8.77 -20.02 6.26
C MET A 61 8.61 -19.15 7.52
N LYS A 62 9.68 -18.99 8.31
CA LYS A 62 9.67 -18.16 9.52
C LYS A 62 9.50 -16.68 9.18
N ASN A 63 10.12 -16.22 8.09
CA ASN A 63 9.95 -14.84 7.62
C ASN A 63 8.53 -14.56 7.15
N THR A 64 7.92 -15.48 6.39
CA THR A 64 6.52 -15.36 5.95
C THR A 64 5.58 -15.31 7.14
N ALA A 65 5.74 -16.22 8.11
CA ALA A 65 4.94 -16.20 9.34
C ALA A 65 5.10 -14.87 10.09
N HIS A 66 6.33 -14.38 10.26
CA HIS A 66 6.60 -13.09 10.91
C HIS A 66 5.94 -11.91 10.16
N GLN A 67 6.05 -11.87 8.83
CA GLN A 67 5.46 -10.81 8.03
C GLN A 67 3.92 -10.82 8.11
N THR A 68 3.31 -12.00 8.05
CA THR A 68 1.85 -12.15 8.23
C THR A 68 1.41 -11.64 9.60
N THR A 69 2.12 -12.01 10.66
CA THR A 69 1.83 -11.52 12.02
C THR A 69 1.95 -9.99 12.11
N LEU A 70 2.98 -9.40 11.53
CA LEU A 70 3.16 -7.94 11.51
C LEU A 70 2.02 -7.22 10.76
N PHE A 71 1.51 -7.80 9.67
CA PHE A 71 0.35 -7.24 8.99
C PHE A 71 -0.91 -7.27 9.86
N VAL A 72 -1.18 -8.38 10.56
CA VAL A 72 -2.31 -8.46 11.51
C VAL A 72 -2.16 -7.41 12.62
N LEU A 73 -0.97 -7.28 13.22
CA LEU A 73 -0.71 -6.28 14.25
C LEU A 73 -0.79 -4.84 13.73
N SER A 74 -0.38 -4.59 12.49
CA SER A 74 -0.51 -3.26 11.88
C SER A 74 -1.97 -2.84 11.72
N ASN A 75 -2.86 -3.77 11.33
CA ASN A 75 -4.29 -3.51 11.25
C ASN A 75 -4.86 -3.14 12.61
N LEU A 76 -4.46 -3.87 13.66
CA LEU A 76 -4.85 -3.57 15.04
C LEU A 76 -4.36 -2.18 15.47
N TRP A 77 -3.09 -1.88 15.20
CA TRP A 77 -2.46 -0.60 15.54
C TRP A 77 -3.15 0.59 14.86
N MET A 78 -3.62 0.43 13.61
CA MET A 78 -4.36 1.45 12.88
C MET A 78 -5.73 1.73 13.50
N ILE A 79 -6.40 0.70 14.03
CA ILE A 79 -7.75 0.82 14.62
C ILE A 79 -7.69 1.20 16.11
N ARG A 80 -6.49 1.24 16.73
CA ARG A 80 -6.31 1.45 18.18
C ARG A 80 -7.14 2.58 18.79
N LYS A 81 -7.29 3.73 18.12
CA LYS A 81 -8.08 4.85 18.65
C LYS A 81 -9.55 4.46 18.84
N ARG A 82 -10.12 3.70 17.90
CA ARG A 82 -11.50 3.20 18.00
C ARG A 82 -11.62 2.14 19.09
N LEU A 83 -10.60 1.29 19.25
CA LEU A 83 -10.59 0.25 20.28
C LEU A 83 -10.46 0.82 21.68
N LEU A 84 -9.63 1.85 21.87
CA LEU A 84 -9.46 2.52 23.16
C LEU A 84 -10.78 3.20 23.58
N VAL A 85 -11.44 3.92 22.66
CA VAL A 85 -12.76 4.50 22.92
C VAL A 85 -13.80 3.42 23.26
N ALA A 86 -13.82 2.31 22.54
CA ALA A 86 -14.74 1.21 22.84
C ALA A 86 -14.42 0.48 24.17
N GLY A 87 -13.16 0.51 24.61
CA GLY A 87 -12.71 -0.02 25.89
C GLY A 87 -13.07 0.88 27.06
N GLU A 88 -12.97 2.20 26.90
CA GLU A 88 -13.40 3.19 27.89
C GLU A 88 -14.91 3.20 28.09
N VAL A 89 -15.70 2.96 27.03
CA VAL A 89 -17.18 2.86 27.14
C VAL A 89 -17.64 1.58 27.87
N ARG A 90 -16.74 0.60 28.07
CA ARG A 90 -17.04 -0.67 28.76
C ARG A 90 -16.57 -0.70 30.22
N LEU A 91 -15.92 0.35 30.70
CA LEU A 91 -15.58 0.56 32.12
C LEU A 91 -16.55 1.56 32.73
#